data_AF-A0A416MI29-F1
#
_entry.id   AF-A0A416MI29-F1
#
_cell.length_a   1.000
_cell.length_b   1.000
_cell.length_c   1.000
_cell.angle_alpha   90.00
_cell.angle_beta   90.00
_cell.angle_gamma   90.00
#
_symmetry.space_group_name_H-M   'P 1'
#
loop_
_entity.id
_entity.type
_entity.pdbx_description
1 polymer ?
#
loop_
_entity_poly.entity_id
_entity_poly.type
_entity_poly.pdbx_seq_one_letter_code
_entity_poly.pdbx_strand_id
1 'polypeptide(L)'
;MNEKKHEINYGIEWLRILSMYMVAVLHTLGQGGILGSFKQGDLSFSIAWFLETSAFGAVDCFALISGYVGYHSHFRYKKGLRLWFQTFFYTLGITILFAIFMPEAVTNDQWIAAFFPIMKKQYWYMTAYAGLFILIPILNRAIVNLSGRELLKICIAIFLVFSLIPTLLNETVFGLGGGYSAIWLLLLYICGGFWGKYHEICLTHLPDFCFRHRLFLPFLFYLFFTTISFLLKMFGFSQYVSYTSPTIFLGSCALFFLFSLMPCNKKSRHVASFLAPSALSVYLIHVHPLIWNHLMLYFAIGHFPSGPMLFVWVITAALCIYLLCTIIDLPRRLLCYIATRFFIKPN
;
A
#
# COMPACT_ATOMS: atom_id res chain seq x y z
N MET A 1 -7.40 -33.91 5.98
CA MET A 1 -6.73 -32.97 5.07
C MET A 1 -5.79 -32.13 5.93
N ASN A 2 -4.50 -32.44 5.96
CA ASN A 2 -3.54 -31.70 6.79
C ASN A 2 -3.50 -30.25 6.30
N GLU A 3 -3.86 -29.29 7.14
CA GLU A 3 -3.64 -27.86 6.88
C GLU A 3 -2.14 -27.68 6.65
N LYS A 4 -1.72 -27.54 5.38
CA LYS A 4 -0.36 -27.08 5.05
C LYS A 4 -0.20 -25.72 5.73
N LYS A 5 0.62 -25.68 6.78
CA LYS A 5 0.99 -24.43 7.45
C LYS A 5 1.68 -23.56 6.40
N HIS A 6 0.96 -22.57 5.87
CA HIS A 6 1.50 -21.68 4.85
C HIS A 6 2.74 -21.00 5.41
N GLU A 7 3.89 -21.27 4.82
CA GLU A 7 5.14 -20.64 5.22
C GLU A 7 5.07 -19.15 4.85
N ILE A 8 5.51 -18.28 5.77
CA ILE A 8 5.44 -16.83 5.55
C ILE A 8 6.45 -16.47 4.46
N ASN A 9 5.97 -15.88 3.36
CA ASN A 9 6.85 -15.28 2.36
C ASN A 9 7.36 -13.93 2.90
N TYR A 10 8.57 -13.92 3.46
CA TYR A 10 9.17 -12.71 4.03
C TYR A 10 9.52 -11.65 2.97
N GLY A 11 9.65 -12.03 1.69
CA GLY A 11 9.78 -11.06 0.61
C GLY A 11 8.51 -10.21 0.47
N ILE A 12 7.33 -10.82 0.61
CA ILE A 12 6.05 -10.11 0.66
C ILE A 12 5.92 -9.20 1.88
N GLU A 13 6.48 -9.60 3.04
CA GLU A 13 6.52 -8.71 4.21
C GLU A 13 7.44 -7.49 3.97
N TRP A 14 8.54 -7.65 3.25
CA TRP A 14 9.35 -6.52 2.79
C TRP A 14 8.63 -5.63 1.79
N LEU A 15 7.85 -6.20 0.87
CA LEU A 15 7.01 -5.39 -0.02
C LEU A 15 6.01 -4.56 0.79
N ARG A 16 5.38 -5.13 1.82
CA ARG A 16 4.47 -4.40 2.71
C ARG A 16 5.16 -3.21 3.38
N ILE A 17 6.39 -3.40 3.85
CA ILE A 17 7.23 -2.35 4.45
C ILE A 17 7.56 -1.28 3.41
N LEU A 18 8.04 -1.68 2.23
CA LEU A 18 8.38 -0.77 1.13
C LEU A 18 7.15 0.02 0.67
N SER A 19 6.00 -0.62 0.47
CA SER A 19 4.75 0.03 0.10
C SER A 19 4.34 1.07 1.13
N MET A 20 4.45 0.78 2.42
CA MET A 20 4.15 1.79 3.44
C MET A 20 5.11 2.97 3.38
N TYR A 21 6.40 2.70 3.17
CA TYR A 21 7.41 3.73 3.01
C TYR A 21 7.16 4.59 1.75
N MET A 22 6.80 3.97 0.63
CA MET A 22 6.44 4.68 -0.61
C MET A 22 5.21 5.56 -0.42
N VAL A 23 4.20 5.14 0.35
CA VAL A 23 3.07 6.03 0.71
C VAL A 23 3.55 7.26 1.50
N ALA A 24 4.50 7.10 2.43
CA ALA A 24 5.08 8.24 3.13
C ALA A 24 5.86 9.16 2.17
N VAL A 25 6.53 8.61 1.14
CA VAL A 25 7.16 9.40 0.06
C VAL A 25 6.10 10.20 -0.71
N LEU A 26 5.00 9.58 -1.15
CA LEU A 26 3.91 10.26 -1.86
C LEU A 26 3.34 11.42 -1.03
N HIS A 27 3.11 11.20 0.26
CA HIS A 27 2.55 12.25 1.12
C HIS A 27 3.57 13.35 1.45
N THR A 28 4.87 13.04 1.49
CA THR A 28 5.93 14.05 1.59
C THR A 28 6.00 14.90 0.32
N LEU A 29 5.82 14.29 -0.85
CA LEU A 29 5.86 14.99 -2.14
C LEU A 29 4.61 15.83 -2.40
N GLY A 30 3.43 15.23 -2.23
CA GLY A 30 2.13 15.84 -2.48
C GLY A 30 1.67 16.76 -1.35
N GLN A 31 1.29 16.18 -0.21
CA GLN A 31 0.81 16.95 0.95
C GLN A 31 1.90 17.86 1.52
N GLY A 32 3.16 17.44 1.38
CA GLY A 32 4.28 18.28 1.73
C GLY A 32 4.60 19.42 0.74
N GLY A 33 3.78 19.63 -0.29
CA GLY A 33 3.88 20.80 -1.17
C GLY A 33 5.05 20.79 -2.16
N ILE A 34 5.94 19.81 -2.12
CA ILE A 34 7.13 19.72 -2.99
C ILE A 34 6.73 19.68 -4.47
N LEU A 35 5.70 18.90 -4.83
CA LEU A 35 5.23 18.79 -6.21
C LEU A 35 4.70 20.12 -6.78
N GLY A 36 4.17 21.00 -5.92
CA GLY A 36 3.66 22.31 -6.30
C GLY A 36 4.70 23.44 -6.24
N SER A 37 5.92 23.15 -5.80
CA SER A 37 6.94 24.17 -5.49
C SER A 37 7.95 24.43 -6.61
N PHE A 38 7.99 23.58 -7.63
CA PHE A 38 8.93 23.68 -8.75
C PHE A 38 8.20 23.77 -10.08
N LYS A 39 8.80 24.44 -11.06
CA LYS A 39 8.23 24.59 -12.40
C LYS A 39 8.68 23.45 -13.31
N GLN A 40 7.84 23.09 -14.28
CA GLN A 40 8.22 22.13 -15.31
C GLN A 40 9.46 22.64 -16.06
N GLY A 41 10.46 21.77 -16.21
CA GLY A 41 11.79 22.11 -16.74
C GLY A 41 12.88 22.18 -15.67
N ASP A 42 12.50 22.41 -14.39
CA ASP A 42 13.47 22.38 -13.30
C ASP A 42 13.95 20.95 -13.01
N LEU A 43 15.22 20.81 -12.63
CA LEU A 43 15.76 19.52 -12.17
C LEU A 43 14.98 19.01 -10.95
N SER A 44 14.68 19.90 -9.99
CA SER A 44 13.88 19.57 -8.80
C SER A 44 12.50 19.03 -9.14
N PHE A 45 11.83 19.62 -10.15
CA PHE A 45 10.53 19.14 -10.63
C PHE A 45 10.64 17.72 -11.16
N SER A 46 11.66 17.46 -11.97
CA SER A 46 11.91 16.12 -12.54
C SER A 46 12.21 15.09 -11.45
N ILE A 47 13.01 15.45 -10.45
CA ILE A 47 13.31 14.58 -9.29
C ILE A 47 12.02 14.28 -8.51
N ALA A 48 11.23 15.30 -8.19
CA ALA A 48 10.00 15.16 -7.41
C ALA A 48 9.00 14.24 -8.12
N TRP A 49 8.75 14.47 -9.42
CA TRP A 49 7.82 13.65 -10.20
C TRP A 49 8.35 12.25 -10.51
N PHE A 50 9.67 12.06 -10.62
CA PHE A 50 10.25 10.74 -10.74
C PHE A 50 10.05 9.91 -9.46
N LEU A 51 10.30 10.52 -8.29
CA LEU A 51 10.03 9.90 -6.99
C LEU A 51 8.54 9.60 -6.80
N GLU A 52 7.67 10.54 -7.14
CA GLU A 52 6.21 10.40 -7.07
C GLU A 52 5.75 9.20 -7.90
N THR A 53 6.19 9.15 -9.16
CA THR A 53 5.82 8.08 -10.09
C THR A 53 6.35 6.72 -9.64
N SER A 54 7.57 6.68 -9.10
CA SER A 54 8.18 5.46 -8.55
C SER A 54 7.39 4.93 -7.36
N ALA A 55 6.93 5.83 -6.48
CA ALA A 55 6.19 5.46 -5.28
C ALA A 55 4.70 5.20 -5.53
N PHE A 56 4.15 5.64 -6.67
CA PHE A 56 2.70 5.72 -6.90
C PHE A 56 2.00 4.37 -6.75
N GLY A 57 2.61 3.27 -7.23
CA GLY A 57 2.06 1.90 -7.15
C GLY A 57 1.95 1.29 -5.74
N ALA A 58 2.27 2.05 -4.69
CA ALA A 58 2.33 1.53 -3.31
C ALA A 58 1.02 0.93 -2.81
N VAL A 59 -0.11 1.59 -3.07
CA VAL A 59 -1.43 1.11 -2.60
C VAL A 59 -1.86 -0.12 -3.37
N ASP A 60 -1.55 -0.18 -4.67
CA ASP A 60 -1.83 -1.36 -5.50
C ASP A 60 -1.09 -2.58 -4.97
N CYS A 61 0.17 -2.41 -4.56
CA CYS A 61 0.95 -3.47 -3.90
C CYS A 61 0.25 -4.00 -2.64
N PHE A 62 -0.34 -3.16 -1.78
CA PHE A 62 -1.08 -3.63 -0.60
C PHE A 62 -2.30 -4.49 -0.97
N ALA A 63 -3.02 -4.13 -2.03
CA ALA A 63 -4.17 -4.89 -2.50
C ALA A 63 -3.75 -6.23 -3.13
N LEU A 64 -2.69 -6.23 -3.94
CA LEU A 64 -2.07 -7.44 -4.49
C LEU A 64 -1.60 -8.39 -3.39
N ILE A 65 -0.93 -7.87 -2.35
CA ILE A 65 -0.53 -8.64 -1.16
C ILE A 65 -1.78 -9.25 -0.48
N SER A 66 -2.84 -8.47 -0.34
CA SER A 66 -4.08 -8.93 0.30
C SER A 66 -4.71 -10.11 -0.44
N GLY A 67 -4.72 -10.08 -1.77
CA GLY A 67 -5.15 -11.20 -2.61
C GLY A 67 -4.24 -12.41 -2.49
N TYR A 68 -2.94 -12.20 -2.66
CA TYR A 68 -1.91 -13.25 -2.64
C TYR A 68 -1.88 -14.04 -1.33
N VAL A 69 -1.92 -13.35 -0.19
CA VAL A 69 -1.93 -14.01 1.13
C VAL A 69 -3.34 -14.49 1.51
N GLY A 70 -4.37 -13.86 0.95
CA GLY A 70 -5.75 -14.02 1.40
C GLY A 70 -6.55 -15.11 0.69
N TYR A 71 -6.22 -15.48 -0.56
CA TYR A 71 -7.11 -16.29 -1.41
C TYR A 71 -7.42 -17.69 -0.87
N HIS A 72 -6.46 -18.33 -0.20
CA HIS A 72 -6.66 -19.61 0.49
C HIS A 72 -7.19 -19.49 1.92
N SER A 73 -7.26 -18.27 2.46
CA SER A 73 -7.65 -18.10 3.86
C SER A 73 -9.16 -18.29 4.02
N HIS A 74 -9.53 -19.11 5.00
CA HIS A 74 -10.90 -19.12 5.50
C HIS A 74 -11.22 -17.73 6.07
N PHE A 75 -12.37 -17.19 5.68
CA PHE A 75 -12.80 -15.89 6.17
C PHE A 75 -12.97 -15.92 7.69
N ARG A 76 -12.32 -14.99 8.40
CA ARG A 76 -12.37 -14.89 9.85
C ARG A 76 -12.77 -13.48 10.24
N TYR A 77 -13.97 -13.33 10.82
CA TYR A 77 -14.47 -12.05 11.36
C TYR A 77 -13.49 -11.40 12.35
N LYS A 78 -12.74 -12.21 13.11
CA LYS A 78 -11.68 -11.74 14.02
C LYS A 78 -10.61 -10.87 13.34
N LYS A 79 -10.28 -11.12 12.07
CA LYS A 79 -9.32 -10.28 11.32
C LYS A 79 -9.91 -8.89 11.05
N GLY A 80 -11.16 -8.83 10.60
CA GLY A 80 -11.87 -7.57 10.36
C GLY A 80 -12.03 -6.75 11.64
N LEU A 81 -12.43 -7.38 12.74
CA LEU A 81 -12.51 -6.73 14.04
C LEU A 81 -11.16 -6.17 14.48
N ARG A 82 -10.06 -6.90 14.29
CA ARG A 82 -8.71 -6.39 14.64
C ARG A 82 -8.36 -5.13 13.86
N LEU A 83 -8.63 -5.10 12.54
CA LEU A 83 -8.41 -3.93 11.70
C LEU A 83 -9.27 -2.75 12.16
N TRP A 84 -10.54 -3.01 12.49
CA TRP A 84 -11.47 -2.01 12.99
C TRP A 84 -11.01 -1.43 14.33
N PHE A 85 -10.66 -2.27 15.31
CA PHE A 85 -10.15 -1.82 16.61
C PHE A 85 -8.85 -1.04 16.49
N GLN A 86 -7.94 -1.43 15.60
CA GLN A 86 -6.71 -0.69 15.37
C GLN A 86 -7.00 0.69 14.75
N THR A 87 -7.93 0.78 13.80
CA THR A 87 -8.37 2.05 13.21
C THR A 87 -9.00 2.95 14.26
N PHE A 88 -9.93 2.42 15.04
CA PHE A 88 -10.61 3.12 16.12
C PHE A 88 -9.65 3.60 17.21
N PHE A 89 -8.68 2.77 17.59
CA PHE A 89 -7.65 3.14 18.58
C PHE A 89 -6.90 4.41 18.16
N TYR A 90 -6.48 4.50 16.89
CA TYR A 90 -5.75 5.66 16.41
C TYR A 90 -6.62 6.88 16.20
N THR A 91 -7.84 6.73 15.67
CA THR A 91 -8.72 7.88 15.45
C THR A 91 -9.15 8.52 16.75
N LEU A 92 -9.55 7.72 17.74
CA LEU A 92 -9.91 8.22 19.05
C LEU A 92 -8.69 8.76 19.81
N GLY A 93 -7.58 8.00 19.82
CA GLY A 93 -6.37 8.39 20.55
C GLY A 93 -5.77 9.70 20.04
N ILE A 94 -5.63 9.87 18.72
CA ILE A 94 -5.10 11.10 18.14
C ILE A 94 -6.06 12.27 18.37
N THR A 95 -7.37 12.06 18.23
CA THR A 95 -8.37 13.12 18.51
C THR A 95 -8.31 13.57 19.97
N ILE A 96 -8.17 12.66 20.94
CA ILE A 96 -7.98 13.01 22.36
C ILE A 96 -6.70 13.81 22.57
N LEU A 97 -5.57 13.39 21.97
CA LEU A 97 -4.30 14.11 22.12
C LEU A 97 -4.41 15.54 21.56
N PHE A 98 -5.02 15.71 20.40
CA PHE A 98 -5.27 17.04 19.84
C PHE A 98 -6.24 17.86 20.70
N ALA A 99 -7.27 17.25 21.28
CA ALA A 99 -8.18 17.96 22.18
C ALA A 99 -7.46 18.49 23.45
N ILE A 100 -6.40 17.81 23.90
CA ILE A 100 -5.58 18.23 25.04
C ILE A 100 -4.57 19.31 24.64
N PHE A 101 -3.81 19.10 23.57
CA PHE A 101 -2.66 19.95 23.22
C PHE A 101 -2.97 21.06 22.23
N MET A 102 -4.04 20.93 21.44
CA MET A 102 -4.45 21.90 20.42
C MET A 102 -5.98 21.88 20.26
N PRO A 103 -6.74 22.23 21.32
CA PRO A 103 -8.20 22.08 21.37
C PRO A 103 -8.93 22.77 20.22
N GLU A 104 -8.43 23.91 19.77
CA GLU A 104 -8.97 24.70 18.66
C GLU A 104 -9.02 23.94 17.32
N ALA A 105 -8.21 22.89 17.16
CA ALA A 105 -8.19 22.07 15.96
C ALA A 105 -9.26 20.95 15.95
N VAL A 106 -9.90 20.68 17.10
CA VAL A 106 -10.83 19.56 17.25
C VAL A 106 -12.27 20.06 17.23
N THR A 107 -12.97 19.79 16.13
CA THR A 107 -14.39 20.11 15.97
C THR A 107 -15.30 18.93 16.35
N ASN A 108 -16.60 19.20 16.51
CA ASN A 108 -17.61 18.15 16.71
C ASN A 108 -17.60 17.11 15.58
N ASP A 109 -17.31 17.53 14.34
CA ASP A 109 -17.19 16.61 13.21
C ASP A 109 -16.00 15.66 13.37
N GLN A 110 -14.87 16.12 13.92
CA GLN A 110 -13.72 15.25 14.20
C GLN A 110 -14.06 14.22 15.28
N TRP A 111 -14.83 14.59 16.31
CA TRP A 111 -15.31 13.62 17.30
C TRP A 111 -16.20 12.56 16.68
N ILE A 112 -17.22 12.95 15.91
CA ILE A 112 -18.12 11.98 15.23
C ILE A 112 -17.30 11.07 14.31
N ALA A 113 -16.36 11.65 13.56
CA ALA A 113 -15.51 10.90 12.66
C ALA A 113 -14.53 9.97 13.38
N ALA A 114 -14.08 10.32 14.59
CA ALA A 114 -13.25 9.45 15.41
C ALA A 114 -13.99 8.17 15.86
N PHE A 115 -15.29 8.28 16.15
CA PHE A 115 -16.14 7.13 16.51
C PHE A 115 -16.61 6.32 15.30
N PHE A 116 -16.80 6.96 14.14
CA PHE A 116 -17.30 6.32 12.92
C PHE A 116 -16.33 6.47 11.72
N PRO A 117 -15.06 6.04 11.84
CA PRO A 117 -14.01 6.43 10.89
C PRO A 117 -14.22 5.87 9.48
N ILE A 118 -14.83 4.69 9.36
CA ILE A 118 -15.18 4.08 8.06
C ILE A 118 -16.34 4.84 7.41
N MET A 119 -17.41 5.12 8.16
CA MET A 119 -18.61 5.77 7.61
C MET A 119 -18.36 7.23 7.26
N LYS A 120 -17.49 7.91 8.01
CA LYS A 120 -17.08 9.30 7.78
C LYS A 120 -15.90 9.42 6.80
N LYS A 121 -15.43 8.32 6.18
CA LYS A 121 -14.30 8.31 5.25
C LYS A 121 -13.03 8.98 5.80
N GLN A 122 -12.78 8.86 7.11
CA GLN A 122 -11.57 9.43 7.76
C GLN A 122 -10.29 8.93 7.09
N TYR A 123 -10.31 7.66 6.68
CA TYR A 123 -9.29 7.08 5.84
C TYR A 123 -9.94 6.45 4.62
N TRP A 124 -9.62 6.98 3.44
CA TRP A 124 -10.17 6.48 2.19
C TRP A 124 -9.85 4.98 2.02
N TYR A 125 -8.62 4.55 2.35
CA TYR A 125 -8.17 3.18 2.17
C TYR A 125 -8.92 2.23 3.09
N MET A 126 -9.09 2.59 4.38
CA MET A 126 -9.85 1.75 5.31
C MET A 126 -11.31 1.61 4.90
N THR A 127 -11.89 2.68 4.33
CA THR A 127 -13.27 2.64 3.85
C THR A 127 -13.40 1.73 2.62
N ALA A 128 -12.51 1.88 1.65
CA ALA A 128 -12.46 1.03 0.46
C ALA A 128 -12.19 -0.45 0.83
N TYR A 129 -11.25 -0.68 1.74
CA TYR A 129 -10.89 -2.00 2.22
C TYR A 129 -12.03 -2.67 3.01
N ALA A 130 -12.84 -1.90 3.76
CA ALA A 130 -14.02 -2.45 4.42
C ALA A 130 -15.03 -3.01 3.41
N GLY A 131 -15.23 -2.32 2.28
CA GLY A 131 -16.05 -2.82 1.17
C GLY A 131 -15.49 -4.11 0.56
N LEU A 132 -14.17 -4.14 0.28
CA LEU A 132 -13.48 -5.35 -0.16
C LEU A 132 -13.64 -6.49 0.85
N PHE A 133 -13.45 -6.22 2.13
CA PHE A 133 -13.43 -7.22 3.20
C PHE A 133 -14.73 -8.03 3.26
N ILE A 134 -15.88 -7.38 3.02
CA ILE A 134 -17.18 -8.06 2.95
C ILE A 134 -17.24 -9.05 1.78
N LEU A 135 -16.56 -8.75 0.67
CA LEU A 135 -16.58 -9.55 -0.56
C LEU A 135 -15.50 -10.64 -0.60
N ILE A 136 -14.46 -10.57 0.24
CA ILE A 136 -13.38 -11.57 0.32
C ILE A 136 -13.88 -13.03 0.36
N PRO A 137 -14.92 -13.42 1.14
CA PRO A 137 -15.39 -14.81 1.14
C PRO A 137 -15.82 -15.32 -0.24
N ILE A 138 -16.49 -14.46 -1.01
CA ILE A 138 -16.99 -14.78 -2.35
C ILE A 138 -15.83 -14.83 -3.33
N LEU A 139 -14.95 -13.82 -3.27
CA LEU A 139 -13.75 -13.74 -4.10
C LEU A 139 -12.84 -14.96 -3.90
N ASN A 140 -12.61 -15.37 -2.65
CA ASN A 140 -11.79 -16.54 -2.34
C ASN A 140 -12.35 -17.82 -2.96
N ARG A 141 -13.67 -18.05 -2.83
CA ARG A 141 -14.32 -19.22 -3.46
C ARG A 141 -14.17 -19.19 -4.98
N ALA A 142 -14.34 -18.03 -5.60
CA ALA A 142 -14.17 -17.87 -7.05
C ALA A 142 -12.72 -18.18 -7.47
N ILE A 143 -11.72 -17.59 -6.82
CA ILE A 143 -10.30 -17.77 -7.15
C ILE A 143 -9.85 -19.23 -6.95
N VAL A 144 -10.31 -19.89 -5.88
CA VAL A 144 -9.98 -21.29 -5.61
C VAL A 144 -10.57 -22.22 -6.67
N ASN A 145 -11.81 -21.97 -7.13
CA ASN A 145 -12.51 -22.86 -8.06
C ASN A 145 -12.15 -22.63 -9.54
N LEU A 146 -11.78 -21.41 -9.94
CA LEU A 146 -11.39 -21.10 -11.32
C LEU A 146 -10.02 -21.70 -11.68
N SER A 147 -9.86 -22.25 -12.88
CA SER A 147 -8.54 -22.66 -13.36
C SER A 147 -7.57 -21.48 -13.50
N GLY A 148 -6.26 -21.76 -13.49
CA GLY A 148 -5.24 -20.72 -13.69
C GLY A 148 -5.39 -19.99 -15.03
N ARG A 149 -5.90 -20.67 -16.08
CA ARG A 149 -6.17 -20.06 -17.39
C ARG A 149 -7.36 -19.10 -17.36
N GLU A 150 -8.43 -19.45 -16.64
CA GLU A 150 -9.58 -18.56 -16.45
C GLU A 150 -9.20 -17.31 -15.65
N LEU A 151 -8.44 -17.49 -14.56
CA LEU A 151 -7.93 -16.36 -13.78
C LEU A 151 -7.00 -15.46 -14.59
N LEU A 152 -6.15 -16.02 -15.46
CA LEU A 152 -5.31 -15.23 -16.36
C LEU A 152 -6.16 -14.39 -17.33
N LYS A 153 -7.20 -14.99 -17.95
CA LYS A 153 -8.13 -14.25 -18.82
C LYS A 153 -8.81 -13.12 -18.06
N ILE A 154 -9.21 -13.34 -16.80
CA ILE A 154 -9.78 -12.30 -15.95
C ILE A 154 -8.75 -11.19 -15.68
N CYS A 155 -7.50 -11.52 -15.34
CA CYS A 155 -6.45 -10.51 -15.12
C CYS A 155 -6.16 -9.68 -16.39
N ILE A 156 -6.15 -10.32 -17.57
CA ILE A 156 -6.01 -9.62 -18.85
C ILE A 156 -7.20 -8.70 -19.09
N ALA A 157 -8.43 -9.17 -18.84
CA ALA A 157 -9.62 -8.33 -18.95
C ALA A 157 -9.57 -7.15 -17.96
N ILE A 158 -9.10 -7.36 -16.73
CA ILE A 158 -8.91 -6.31 -15.73
C ILE A 158 -7.99 -5.22 -16.29
N PHE A 159 -6.83 -5.62 -16.79
CA PHE A 159 -5.87 -4.70 -17.39
C PHE A 159 -6.45 -3.95 -18.60
N LEU A 160 -7.08 -4.65 -19.55
CA LEU A 160 -7.59 -4.02 -20.76
C LEU A 160 -8.74 -3.05 -20.47
N VAL A 161 -9.73 -3.49 -19.68
CA VAL A 161 -10.99 -2.76 -19.47
C VAL A 161 -10.85 -1.66 -18.44
N PHE A 162 -10.12 -1.89 -17.33
CA PHE A 162 -10.07 -0.94 -16.23
C PHE A 162 -8.79 -0.10 -16.19
N SER A 163 -7.77 -0.46 -16.98
CA SER A 163 -6.52 0.31 -17.06
C SER A 163 -6.22 0.83 -18.46
N LEU A 164 -6.05 -0.04 -19.45
CA LEU A 164 -5.53 0.36 -20.76
C LEU A 164 -6.53 1.23 -21.53
N ILE A 165 -7.76 0.74 -21.76
CA ILE A 165 -8.77 1.45 -22.56
C ILE A 165 -9.11 2.81 -21.95
N PRO A 166 -9.46 2.93 -20.64
CA PRO A 166 -9.76 4.22 -20.04
C PRO A 166 -8.59 5.21 -20.10
N THR A 167 -7.35 4.74 -19.94
CA THR A 167 -6.18 5.62 -20.00
C THR A 167 -5.91 6.13 -21.42
N LEU A 168 -6.07 5.28 -22.44
CA LEU A 168 -5.90 5.67 -23.85
C LEU A 168 -6.99 6.66 -24.30
N LEU A 169 -8.22 6.47 -23.83
CA LEU A 169 -9.33 7.38 -24.10
C LEU A 169 -9.30 8.63 -23.22
N ASN A 170 -8.50 8.62 -22.15
CA ASN A 170 -8.48 9.64 -21.10
C ASN A 170 -9.86 9.88 -20.47
N GLU A 171 -10.59 8.80 -20.21
CA GLU A 171 -11.98 8.83 -19.75
C GLU A 171 -12.17 8.07 -18.43
N THR A 172 -13.11 8.54 -17.60
CA THR A 172 -13.47 7.88 -16.33
C THR A 172 -14.75 7.08 -16.47
N VAL A 173 -14.67 5.93 -17.16
CA VAL A 173 -15.86 5.14 -17.54
C VAL A 173 -16.47 4.36 -16.37
N PHE A 174 -15.63 3.76 -15.51
CA PHE A 174 -16.07 2.79 -14.49
C PHE A 174 -16.16 3.35 -13.07
N GLY A 175 -16.08 4.67 -12.90
CA GLY A 175 -16.22 5.31 -11.58
C GLY A 175 -15.18 4.87 -10.55
N LEU A 176 -13.97 4.48 -10.98
CA LEU A 176 -12.92 3.96 -10.09
C LEU A 176 -12.23 5.02 -9.21
N GLY A 177 -12.52 6.31 -9.45
CA GLY A 177 -11.94 7.44 -8.73
C GLY A 177 -10.42 7.47 -8.80
N GLY A 178 -9.83 7.19 -9.96
CA GLY A 178 -8.36 7.10 -10.12
C GLY A 178 -7.69 5.96 -9.32
N GLY A 179 -8.48 4.99 -8.87
CA GLY A 179 -8.06 3.84 -8.05
C GLY A 179 -8.36 3.98 -6.55
N TYR A 180 -8.85 5.13 -6.11
CA TYR A 180 -9.27 5.38 -4.73
C TYR A 180 -10.66 4.76 -4.42
N SER A 181 -10.88 3.49 -4.77
CA SER A 181 -12.17 2.82 -4.67
C SER A 181 -12.09 1.36 -4.21
N ALA A 182 -13.14 0.89 -3.55
CA ALA A 182 -13.27 -0.52 -3.15
C ALA A 182 -13.24 -1.46 -4.37
N ILE A 183 -13.79 -1.02 -5.50
CA ILE A 183 -13.81 -1.78 -6.76
C ILE A 183 -12.38 -1.99 -7.25
N TRP A 184 -11.54 -0.95 -7.28
CA TRP A 184 -10.15 -1.10 -7.69
C TRP A 184 -9.37 -2.07 -6.78
N LEU A 185 -9.54 -1.95 -5.46
CA LEU A 185 -8.93 -2.88 -4.51
C LEU A 185 -9.40 -4.33 -4.72
N LEU A 186 -10.67 -4.53 -5.11
CA LEU A 186 -11.21 -5.85 -5.46
C LEU A 186 -10.56 -6.42 -6.72
N LEU A 187 -10.41 -5.62 -7.78
CA LEU A 187 -9.76 -6.07 -9.01
C LEU A 187 -8.30 -6.48 -8.76
N LEU A 188 -7.57 -5.68 -7.98
CA LEU A 188 -6.21 -6.01 -7.55
C LEU A 188 -6.16 -7.22 -6.62
N TYR A 189 -7.16 -7.42 -5.76
CA TYR A 189 -7.25 -8.64 -4.94
C TYR A 189 -7.33 -9.89 -5.81
N ILE A 190 -8.11 -9.86 -6.90
CA ILE A 190 -8.19 -10.97 -7.87
C ILE A 190 -6.82 -11.20 -8.52
N CYS A 191 -6.15 -10.14 -8.98
CA CYS A 191 -4.80 -10.25 -9.56
C CYS A 191 -3.78 -10.82 -8.56
N GLY A 192 -3.82 -10.39 -7.30
CA GLY A 192 -2.99 -10.95 -6.23
C GLY A 192 -3.27 -12.43 -5.98
N GLY A 193 -4.54 -12.83 -5.96
CA GLY A 193 -4.94 -14.23 -5.81
C GLY A 193 -4.54 -15.12 -7.00
N PHE A 194 -4.58 -14.58 -8.22
CA PHE A 194 -4.01 -15.24 -9.40
C PHE A 194 -2.52 -15.55 -9.20
N TRP A 195 -1.73 -14.57 -8.74
CA TRP A 195 -0.32 -14.79 -8.45
C TRP A 195 -0.08 -15.81 -7.34
N GLY A 196 -0.93 -15.82 -6.31
CA GLY A 196 -0.87 -16.82 -5.24
C GLY A 196 -0.99 -18.23 -5.81
N LYS A 197 -2.05 -18.45 -6.58
CA LYS A 197 -2.32 -19.73 -7.23
C LYS A 197 -1.24 -20.13 -8.22
N TYR A 198 -0.72 -19.18 -9.01
CA TYR A 198 0.32 -19.47 -10.00
C TYR A 198 1.68 -19.76 -9.38
N HIS A 199 2.02 -19.09 -8.26
CA HIS A 199 3.26 -19.33 -7.54
C HIS A 199 3.37 -20.78 -7.04
N GLU A 200 2.26 -21.34 -6.53
CA GLU A 200 2.19 -22.74 -6.11
C GLU A 200 2.37 -23.73 -7.26
N ILE A 201 1.99 -23.34 -8.49
CA ILE A 201 2.02 -24.21 -9.67
C ILE A 201 3.39 -24.20 -10.36
N CYS A 202 4.02 -23.04 -10.53
CA CYS A 202 5.13 -22.89 -11.48
C CYS A 202 6.52 -22.63 -10.87
N LEU A 203 6.61 -22.18 -9.61
CA LEU A 203 7.87 -21.66 -9.07
C LEU A 203 8.65 -22.63 -8.18
N THR A 204 8.13 -23.84 -7.95
CA THR A 204 8.78 -24.91 -7.18
C THR A 204 9.74 -25.79 -8.00
N HIS A 205 9.81 -25.64 -9.33
CA HIS A 205 10.52 -26.58 -10.21
C HIS A 205 11.54 -25.96 -11.20
N LEU A 206 12.00 -24.72 -10.98
CA LEU A 206 12.97 -24.08 -11.88
C LEU A 206 14.44 -24.34 -11.46
N PRO A 207 15.38 -24.59 -12.41
CA PRO A 207 16.78 -24.85 -12.12
C PRO A 207 17.56 -23.62 -11.56
N ASP A 208 18.61 -23.88 -10.77
CA ASP A 208 19.40 -22.89 -10.02
C ASP A 208 20.12 -21.82 -10.86
N PHE A 209 20.44 -22.08 -12.14
CA PHE A 209 21.08 -21.09 -13.02
C PHE A 209 20.15 -19.88 -13.30
N CYS A 210 18.83 -20.08 -13.26
CA CYS A 210 17.84 -19.02 -13.37
C CYS A 210 17.74 -18.16 -12.09
N PHE A 211 18.34 -18.57 -10.97
CA PHE A 211 18.14 -17.95 -9.67
C PHE A 211 18.83 -16.57 -9.55
N ARG A 212 19.98 -16.38 -10.21
CA ARG A 212 20.74 -15.12 -10.18
C ARG A 212 20.08 -13.99 -11.00
N HIS A 213 19.31 -14.33 -12.03
CA HIS A 213 18.62 -13.37 -12.92
C HIS A 213 17.12 -13.22 -12.61
N ARG A 214 16.57 -14.03 -11.70
CA ARG A 214 15.13 -14.04 -11.34
C ARG A 214 14.62 -12.71 -10.78
N LEU A 215 15.48 -11.94 -10.11
CA LEU A 215 15.14 -10.62 -9.56
C LEU A 215 15.42 -9.49 -10.55
N PHE A 216 16.33 -9.69 -11.50
CA PHE A 216 16.76 -8.65 -12.42
C PHE A 216 15.65 -8.27 -13.40
N LEU A 217 15.00 -9.25 -14.01
CA LEU A 217 13.96 -9.00 -15.01
C LEU A 217 12.73 -8.26 -14.42
N PRO A 218 12.15 -8.68 -13.27
CA PRO A 218 11.05 -7.93 -12.65
C PRO A 218 11.44 -6.52 -12.23
N PHE A 219 12.68 -6.33 -11.76
CA PHE A 219 13.20 -5.01 -11.43
C PHE A 219 13.33 -4.12 -12.67
N LEU A 220 13.82 -4.64 -13.79
CA LEU A 220 13.87 -3.92 -15.06
C LEU A 220 12.48 -3.55 -15.56
N PHE A 221 11.49 -4.45 -15.46
CA PHE A 221 10.11 -4.13 -15.83
C PHE A 221 9.53 -3.01 -14.95
N TYR A 222 9.76 -3.05 -13.64
CA TYR A 222 9.35 -1.98 -12.74
C TYR A 222 9.98 -0.64 -13.14
N LEU A 223 11.30 -0.61 -13.39
CA LEU A 223 12.01 0.59 -13.83
C LEU A 223 11.51 1.10 -15.18
N PHE A 224 11.25 0.19 -16.12
CA PHE A 224 10.71 0.50 -17.44
C PHE A 224 9.33 1.18 -17.34
N PHE A 225 8.37 0.59 -16.64
CA PHE A 225 7.03 1.18 -16.51
C PHE A 225 7.01 2.47 -15.70
N THR A 226 7.86 2.58 -14.67
CA THR A 226 8.06 3.82 -13.92
C THR A 226 8.60 4.93 -14.83
N THR A 227 9.63 4.61 -15.62
CA THR A 227 10.24 5.56 -16.56
C THR A 227 9.25 6.00 -17.63
N ILE A 228 8.47 5.09 -18.21
CA ILE A 228 7.42 5.44 -19.18
C ILE A 228 6.38 6.36 -18.54
N SER A 229 5.88 6.03 -17.36
CA SER A 229 4.89 6.87 -16.65
C SER A 229 5.44 8.28 -16.41
N PHE A 230 6.70 8.36 -15.97
CA PHE A 230 7.39 9.62 -15.73
C PHE A 230 7.55 10.42 -17.02
N LEU A 231 8.06 9.82 -18.10
CA LEU A 231 8.22 10.50 -19.38
C LEU A 231 6.87 10.98 -19.94
N LEU A 232 5.83 10.15 -19.90
CA LEU A 232 4.49 10.52 -20.35
C LEU A 232 3.93 11.68 -19.51
N LYS A 233 4.14 11.68 -18.20
CA LYS A 233 3.81 12.82 -17.34
C LYS A 233 4.55 14.09 -17.76
N MET A 234 5.85 13.99 -18.07
CA MET A 234 6.66 15.12 -18.54
C MET A 234 6.19 15.67 -19.90
N PHE A 235 5.59 14.83 -20.74
CA PHE A 235 4.98 15.24 -22.01
C PHE A 235 3.52 15.73 -21.88
N GLY A 236 2.99 15.85 -20.67
CA GLY A 236 1.63 16.37 -20.41
C GLY A 236 0.53 15.31 -20.32
N PHE A 237 0.86 14.03 -20.44
CA PHE A 237 -0.11 12.93 -20.27
C PHE A 237 -0.25 12.55 -18.79
N SER A 238 -0.91 13.42 -18.02
CA SER A 238 -1.07 13.29 -16.57
C SER A 238 -1.81 12.03 -16.13
N GLN A 239 -2.67 11.46 -16.98
CA GLN A 239 -3.45 10.26 -16.69
C GLN A 239 -2.58 9.00 -16.46
N TYR A 240 -1.32 9.01 -16.88
CA TYR A 240 -0.38 7.92 -16.62
C TYR A 240 0.15 7.89 -15.18
N VAL A 241 -0.07 8.95 -14.40
CA VAL A 241 0.20 8.99 -12.95
C VAL A 241 -1.12 8.82 -12.19
N SER A 242 -1.70 7.63 -12.32
CA SER A 242 -2.92 7.20 -11.66
C SER A 242 -2.79 5.72 -11.30
N TYR A 243 -3.38 5.26 -10.20
CA TYR A 243 -3.32 3.83 -9.82
C TYR A 243 -3.93 2.95 -10.91
N THR A 244 -4.96 3.44 -11.58
CA THR A 244 -5.62 2.71 -12.67
C THR A 244 -4.82 2.75 -13.97
N SER A 245 -3.73 3.53 -14.08
CA SER A 245 -2.98 3.60 -15.34
C SER A 245 -2.29 2.26 -15.65
N PRO A 246 -2.17 1.87 -16.93
CA PRO A 246 -1.58 0.59 -17.30
C PRO A 246 -0.12 0.47 -16.83
N THR A 247 0.61 1.57 -16.81
CA THR A 247 2.01 1.59 -16.42
C THR A 247 2.18 1.49 -14.90
N ILE A 248 1.36 2.16 -14.09
CA ILE A 248 1.40 2.02 -12.63
C ILE A 248 0.90 0.63 -12.20
N PHE A 249 -0.16 0.12 -12.83
CA PHE A 249 -0.67 -1.23 -12.57
C PHE A 249 0.39 -2.31 -12.87
N LEU A 250 1.02 -2.25 -14.05
CA LEU A 250 2.05 -3.21 -14.46
C LEU A 250 3.34 -3.04 -13.63
N GLY A 251 3.72 -1.81 -13.30
CA GLY A 251 4.82 -1.53 -12.37
C GLY A 251 4.60 -2.14 -11.00
N SER A 252 3.38 -2.02 -10.46
CA SER A 252 2.97 -2.63 -9.18
C SER A 252 2.99 -4.16 -9.25
N CYS A 253 2.54 -4.76 -10.35
CA CYS A 253 2.65 -6.20 -10.58
C CYS A 253 4.12 -6.67 -10.66
N ALA A 254 4.98 -5.89 -11.33
CA ALA A 254 6.40 -6.21 -11.45
C ALA A 254 7.12 -6.11 -10.10
N LEU A 255 6.84 -5.07 -9.31
CA LEU A 255 7.36 -4.92 -7.95
C LEU A 255 6.85 -6.02 -7.03
N PHE A 256 5.56 -6.33 -7.11
CA PHE A 256 4.98 -7.46 -6.38
C PHE A 256 5.69 -8.78 -6.72
N PHE A 257 5.87 -9.05 -8.01
CA PHE A 257 6.53 -10.25 -8.48
C PHE A 257 7.98 -10.29 -7.98
N LEU A 258 8.74 -9.20 -8.10
CA LEU A 258 10.11 -9.07 -7.58
C LEU A 258 10.22 -9.54 -6.13
N PHE A 259 9.38 -8.99 -5.25
CA PHE A 259 9.41 -9.29 -3.83
C PHE A 259 8.84 -10.67 -3.49
N SER A 260 7.92 -11.21 -4.29
CA SER A 260 7.43 -12.59 -4.12
C SER A 260 8.55 -13.64 -4.32
N LEU A 261 9.60 -13.29 -5.07
CA LEU A 261 10.75 -14.14 -5.38
C LEU A 261 11.97 -13.82 -4.51
N MET A 262 11.91 -12.76 -3.68
CA MET A 262 13.08 -12.26 -2.97
C MET A 262 13.52 -13.21 -1.84
N PRO A 263 14.73 -13.79 -1.91
CA PRO A 263 15.23 -14.66 -0.85
C PRO A 263 15.55 -13.84 0.41
N CYS A 264 15.19 -14.37 1.58
CA CYS A 264 15.40 -13.68 2.86
C CYS A 264 16.25 -14.53 3.83
N ASN A 265 17.43 -14.02 4.18
CA ASN A 265 18.28 -14.61 5.23
C ASN A 265 17.66 -14.42 6.64
N LYS A 266 18.21 -15.08 7.67
CA LYS A 266 17.64 -15.02 9.03
C LYS A 266 17.54 -13.59 9.60
N LYS A 267 18.56 -12.75 9.36
CA LYS A 267 18.59 -11.35 9.82
C LYS A 267 17.48 -10.53 9.14
N SER A 268 17.36 -10.63 7.83
CA SER A 268 16.32 -9.99 7.02
C SER A 268 14.91 -10.38 7.48
N ARG A 269 14.68 -11.69 7.74
CA ARG A 269 13.40 -12.19 8.28
C ARG A 269 13.06 -11.58 9.63
N HIS A 270 14.05 -11.45 10.51
CA HIS A 270 13.86 -10.84 11.83
C HIS A 270 13.44 -9.36 11.71
N VAL A 271 14.13 -8.58 10.88
CA VAL A 271 13.79 -7.17 10.64
C VAL A 271 12.39 -7.03 10.04
N ALA A 272 12.07 -7.82 9.00
CA ALA A 272 10.75 -7.78 8.38
C ALA A 272 9.64 -8.13 9.39
N SER A 273 9.85 -9.14 10.23
CA SER A 273 8.88 -9.54 11.26
C SER A 273 8.63 -8.48 12.32
N PHE A 274 9.60 -7.58 12.54
CA PHE A 274 9.47 -6.48 13.49
C PHE A 274 8.78 -5.26 12.87
N LEU A 275 9.10 -4.91 11.61
CA LEU A 275 8.61 -3.72 10.95
C LEU A 275 7.23 -3.90 10.28
N ALA A 276 7.01 -5.02 9.60
CA ALA A 276 5.79 -5.23 8.81
C ALA A 276 4.47 -5.14 9.61
N PRO A 277 4.39 -5.60 10.88
CA PRO A 277 3.18 -5.45 11.68
C PRO A 277 2.74 -4.01 11.93
N SER A 278 3.66 -3.04 11.83
CA SER A 278 3.38 -1.62 12.06
C SER A 278 2.92 -0.88 10.81
N ALA A 279 2.97 -1.49 9.62
CA ALA A 279 2.64 -0.81 8.37
C ALA A 279 1.26 -0.13 8.44
N LEU A 280 0.21 -0.84 8.87
CA LEU A 280 -1.12 -0.24 9.00
C LEU A 280 -1.15 0.91 10.02
N SER A 281 -0.45 0.79 11.15
CA SER A 281 -0.38 1.86 12.14
C SER A 281 0.33 3.10 11.59
N VAL A 282 1.42 2.90 10.84
CA VAL A 282 2.12 3.99 10.17
C VAL A 282 1.13 4.76 9.31
N TYR A 283 0.37 4.08 8.43
CA TYR A 283 -0.72 4.68 7.66
C TYR A 283 -1.67 5.47 8.54
N LEU A 284 -2.33 4.82 9.51
CA LEU A 284 -3.35 5.43 10.35
C LEU A 284 -2.87 6.68 11.12
N ILE A 285 -1.60 6.70 11.55
CA ILE A 285 -1.02 7.84 12.25
C ILE A 285 -0.77 8.99 11.28
N HIS A 286 0.11 8.83 10.29
CA HIS A 286 0.56 9.98 9.49
C HIS A 286 -0.52 10.56 8.56
N VAL A 287 -1.54 9.77 8.20
CA VAL A 287 -2.67 10.24 7.39
C VAL A 287 -3.90 10.62 8.21
N HIS A 288 -3.84 10.59 9.54
CA HIS A 288 -4.96 11.06 10.36
C HIS A 288 -5.25 12.53 10.01
N PRO A 289 -6.50 12.96 9.73
CA PRO A 289 -6.79 14.32 9.25
C PRO A 289 -6.17 15.45 10.09
N LEU A 290 -6.21 15.32 11.42
CA LEU A 290 -5.54 16.26 12.33
C LEU A 290 -4.00 16.29 12.15
N ILE A 291 -3.36 15.13 11.96
CA ILE A 291 -1.91 15.07 11.68
C ILE A 291 -1.61 15.56 10.25
N TRP A 292 -2.44 15.19 9.29
CA TRP A 292 -2.33 15.59 7.88
C TRP A 292 -2.40 17.11 7.69
N ASN A 293 -3.32 17.77 8.39
CA ASN A 293 -3.54 19.21 8.25
C ASN A 293 -2.60 20.05 9.09
N HIS A 294 -2.12 19.53 10.23
CA HIS A 294 -1.30 20.33 11.15
C HIS A 294 0.16 19.90 11.19
N LEU A 295 0.48 18.61 11.14
CA LEU A 295 1.83 18.09 11.34
C LEU A 295 2.57 17.78 10.04
N MET A 296 1.89 17.22 9.04
CA MET A 296 2.52 16.86 7.76
C MET A 296 3.08 18.09 7.02
N LEU A 297 2.43 19.25 7.19
CA LEU A 297 2.92 20.51 6.65
C LEU A 297 4.27 20.94 7.28
N TYR A 298 4.61 20.56 8.51
CA TYR A 298 5.92 20.92 9.10
C TYR A 298 7.09 20.16 8.49
N PHE A 299 6.86 19.00 7.88
CA PHE A 299 7.89 18.30 7.11
C PHE A 299 8.17 18.96 5.73
N ALA A 300 7.49 20.07 5.45
CA ALA A 300 7.19 20.55 4.11
C ALA A 300 7.21 22.07 3.93
N ILE A 301 6.85 22.86 4.95
CA ILE A 301 6.85 24.32 4.84
C ILE A 301 8.30 24.84 4.88
N GLY A 302 8.83 25.09 3.67
CA GLY A 302 9.81 26.14 3.39
C GLY A 302 11.30 25.81 3.49
N HIS A 303 11.68 24.61 3.94
CA HIS A 303 13.09 24.26 4.17
C HIS A 303 13.56 22.97 3.46
N PHE A 304 12.94 22.61 2.32
CA PHE A 304 13.50 21.55 1.48
C PHE A 304 14.53 22.13 0.50
N PRO A 305 15.66 21.44 0.27
CA PRO A 305 16.65 21.87 -0.70
C PRO A 305 16.13 21.71 -2.14
N SER A 306 16.70 22.47 -3.07
CA SER A 306 16.50 22.28 -4.51
C SER A 306 17.61 21.43 -5.13
N GLY A 307 17.45 21.07 -6.40
CA GLY A 307 18.42 20.28 -7.15
C GLY A 307 18.56 18.84 -6.62
N PRO A 308 19.73 18.20 -6.78
CA PRO A 308 19.94 16.81 -6.39
C PRO A 308 19.65 16.51 -4.92
N MET A 309 19.82 17.52 -4.04
CA MET A 309 19.62 17.34 -2.60
C MET A 309 18.17 17.11 -2.22
N LEU A 310 17.22 17.49 -3.07
CA LEU A 310 15.80 17.19 -2.89
C LEU A 310 15.55 15.68 -2.78
N PHE A 311 16.27 14.87 -3.56
CA PHE A 311 16.12 13.41 -3.54
C PHE A 311 16.41 12.86 -2.14
N VAL A 312 17.56 13.23 -1.58
CA VAL A 312 17.99 12.78 -0.25
C VAL A 312 17.03 13.29 0.82
N TRP A 313 16.57 14.54 0.70
CA TRP A 313 15.61 15.12 1.62
C TRP A 313 14.31 14.32 1.69
N VAL A 314 13.68 14.04 0.54
CA VAL A 314 12.42 13.31 0.47
C VAL A 314 12.55 11.90 1.04
N ILE A 315 13.60 11.18 0.65
CA ILE A 315 13.87 9.82 1.12
C ILE A 315 14.07 9.79 2.65
N THR A 316 14.82 10.76 3.18
CA THR A 316 15.10 10.86 4.62
C THR A 316 13.86 11.28 5.40
N ALA A 317 13.10 12.28 4.94
CA ALA A 317 11.88 12.75 5.59
C ALA A 317 10.82 11.65 5.67
N ALA A 318 10.59 10.94 4.56
CA ALA A 318 9.68 9.79 4.54
C ALA A 318 10.13 8.66 5.49
N LEU A 319 11.46 8.46 5.63
CA LEU A 319 12.01 7.45 6.53
C LEU A 319 11.79 7.85 7.99
N CYS A 320 12.00 9.13 8.32
CA CYS A 320 11.69 9.68 9.63
C CYS A 320 10.20 9.49 9.97
N ILE A 321 9.28 9.83 9.06
CA ILE A 321 7.83 9.62 9.26
C ILE A 321 7.54 8.13 9.55
N TYR A 322 8.07 7.23 8.71
CA TYR A 322 7.87 5.79 8.86
C TYR A 322 8.38 5.26 10.20
N LEU A 323 9.60 5.63 10.60
CA LEU A 323 10.23 5.17 11.84
C LEU A 323 9.56 5.76 13.07
N LEU A 324 9.25 7.06 13.08
CA LEU A 324 8.55 7.72 14.18
C LEU A 324 7.17 7.08 14.42
N CYS A 325 6.39 6.87 13.36
CA CYS A 325 5.09 6.22 13.49
C CYS A 325 5.22 4.75 13.95
N THR A 326 6.27 4.04 13.52
CA THR A 326 6.57 2.67 13.98
C THR A 326 6.91 2.64 15.48
N ILE A 327 7.64 3.65 15.97
CA ILE A 327 7.96 3.81 17.40
C ILE A 327 6.68 4.12 18.19
N ILE A 328 5.84 5.04 17.71
CA ILE A 328 4.54 5.37 18.31
C ILE A 328 3.61 4.15 18.38
N ASP A 329 3.75 3.19 17.46
CA ASP A 329 3.00 1.94 17.45
C ASP A 329 3.50 0.88 18.47
N LEU A 330 4.72 1.01 18.99
CA LEU A 330 5.28 0.02 19.94
C LEU A 330 4.44 -0.18 21.20
N PRO A 331 3.96 0.87 21.90
CA PRO A 331 3.13 0.71 23.09
C PRO A 331 1.82 -0.04 22.78
N ARG A 332 1.15 0.28 21.67
CA ARG A 332 -0.07 -0.42 21.24
C ARG A 332 0.21 -1.91 20.98
N ARG A 333 1.34 -2.24 20.32
CA ARG A 333 1.74 -3.62 20.08
C ARG A 333 1.96 -4.39 21.39
N LEU A 334 2.62 -3.75 22.37
CA LEU A 334 2.82 -4.31 23.70
C LEU A 334 1.48 -4.55 24.41
N LEU A 335 0.57 -3.58 24.39
CA LEU A 335 -0.78 -3.71 24.96
C LEU A 335 -1.56 -4.87 24.33
N CYS A 336 -1.55 -4.99 22.99
CA CYS A 336 -2.18 -6.10 22.29
C CYS A 336 -1.56 -7.45 22.67
N TYR A 337 -0.23 -7.52 22.78
CA TYR A 337 0.48 -8.73 23.20
C TYR A 337 0.07 -9.16 24.62
N ILE A 338 0.07 -8.21 25.55
CA ILE A 338 -0.35 -8.43 26.94
C ILE A 338 -1.80 -8.92 26.98
N ALA A 339 -2.72 -8.23 26.31
CA ALA A 339 -4.13 -8.62 26.26
C ALA A 339 -4.29 -10.06 25.73
N THR A 340 -3.61 -10.43 24.64
CA THR A 340 -3.70 -11.80 24.12
C THR A 340 -3.21 -12.85 25.10
N ARG A 341 -2.19 -12.57 25.93
CA ARG A 341 -1.73 -13.50 26.97
C ARG A 341 -2.70 -13.61 28.15
N PHE A 342 -3.36 -12.53 28.54
CA PHE A 342 -4.35 -12.56 29.61
C PHE A 342 -5.64 -13.31 29.21
N PHE A 343 -6.08 -13.18 27.96
CA PHE A 343 -7.29 -13.87 27.46
C PHE A 343 -7.05 -15.28 26.91
N ILE A 344 -5.79 -15.72 26.76
CA ILE A 344 -5.41 -17.09 26.38
C ILE A 344 -4.65 -17.74 27.55
N LYS A 345 -5.19 -17.67 28.76
CA LYS A 345 -4.81 -18.66 29.78
C LYS A 345 -5.45 -20.00 29.41
N PRO A 346 -4.71 -21.11 29.44
CA PRO A 346 -5.30 -22.43 29.35
C PRO A 346 -6.11 -22.63 30.65
N ASN A 347 -7.43 -22.79 30.52
CA ASN A 347 -8.16 -23.61 31.48
C ASN A 347 -7.95 -25.07 31.11
#